data_AF-A0AAU9MR40-F1
#
_entry.id   AF-A0AAU9MR40-F1
#
_cell.length_a   1.000
_cell.length_b   1.000
_cell.length_c   1.000
_cell.angle_alpha   90.00
_cell.angle_beta   90.00
_cell.angle_gamma   90.00
#
_symmetry.space_group_name_H-M   'P 1'
#
loop_
_entity.id
_entity.type
_entity.pdbx_description
1 polymer ?
#
loop_
_entity_poly.entity_id
_entity_poly.type
_entity_poly.pdbx_seq_one_letter_code
_entity_poly.pdbx_strand_id
1 'polypeptide(L)'
;MKEIPILQHFRDGSLHDMEYWVFDEATATVVIKFPTGVFRVIEAKDLLKFGEREIHTLAQHQIVVKNDILESAAKEFTSMIVEIINKKMWSGAMEGSDVLIIKKE
;
A
#
# COMPACT_ATOMS: atom_id res chain seq x y z
N MET A 1 -17.27 10.95 22.34
CA MET A 1 -17.22 10.17 21.08
C MET A 1 -15.84 10.39 20.48
N LYS A 2 -15.05 9.33 20.27
CA LYS A 2 -13.84 9.42 19.44
C LYS A 2 -14.30 9.10 18.02
N GLU A 3 -14.29 10.10 17.13
CA GLU A 3 -14.49 9.88 15.71
C GLU A 3 -13.38 8.96 15.21
N ILE A 4 -13.75 7.82 14.63
CA ILE A 4 -12.80 6.94 13.96
C ILE A 4 -12.47 7.66 12.64
N PRO A 5 -11.20 8.04 12.40
CA PRO A 5 -10.84 8.73 11.18
C PRO A 5 -11.15 7.83 9.98
N ILE A 6 -12.02 8.32 9.09
CA ILE A 6 -12.22 7.71 7.78
C ILE A 6 -10.87 7.78 7.07
N LEU A 7 -10.28 6.62 6.76
CA LEU A 7 -9.06 6.55 5.98
C LEU A 7 -9.35 7.22 4.62
N GLN A 8 -8.67 8.33 4.33
CA GLN A 8 -8.74 8.91 2.99
C GLN A 8 -8.16 7.91 2.00
N HIS A 9 -9.02 7.41 1.11
CA HIS A 9 -8.64 6.48 0.06
C HIS A 9 -7.84 7.20 -1.02
N PHE A 10 -6.83 6.52 -1.55
CA PHE A 10 -6.18 6.99 -2.76
C PHE A 10 -7.14 6.83 -3.93
N ARG A 11 -7.02 7.71 -4.93
CA ARG A 11 -7.81 7.60 -6.15
C ARG A 11 -7.43 6.32 -6.88
N ASP A 12 -8.42 5.53 -7.28
CA ASP A 12 -8.23 4.41 -8.20
C ASP A 12 -7.53 4.87 -9.48
N GLY A 13 -6.60 4.05 -9.95
CA GLY A 13 -5.69 4.33 -11.04
C GLY A 13 -4.49 5.19 -10.66
N SER A 14 -4.29 5.56 -9.39
CA SER A 14 -3.21 6.51 -9.03
C SER A 14 -1.79 5.98 -9.22
N LEU A 15 -1.61 4.68 -9.44
CA LEU A 15 -0.32 4.04 -9.76
C LEU A 15 -0.20 3.58 -11.22
N HIS A 16 -1.18 3.91 -12.08
CA HIS A 16 -1.21 3.53 -13.50
C HIS A 16 0.09 3.84 -14.25
N ASP A 17 0.63 5.05 -14.02
CA ASP A 17 1.82 5.54 -14.71
C ASP A 17 3.07 5.41 -13.84
N MET A 18 3.12 4.45 -12.91
CA MET A 18 4.34 4.23 -12.11
C MET A 18 5.49 3.72 -13.01
N GLU A 19 6.68 4.32 -12.90
CA GLU A 19 7.89 3.75 -13.53
C GLU A 19 8.46 2.61 -12.68
N TYR A 20 8.72 2.93 -11.41
CA TYR A 20 9.26 2.00 -10.43
C TYR A 20 9.00 2.52 -9.03
N TRP A 21 9.23 1.65 -8.06
CA TRP A 21 9.29 1.99 -6.66
C TRP A 21 10.54 1.41 -6.02
N VAL A 22 11.08 2.12 -5.04
CA VAL A 22 12.27 1.73 -4.29
C VAL A 22 11.98 1.79 -2.80
N PHE A 23 12.69 0.98 -2.03
CA PHE A 23 12.73 1.16 -0.59
C PHE A 23 13.79 2.22 -0.27
N ASP A 24 13.38 3.36 0.27
CA ASP A 24 14.31 4.34 0.83
C ASP A 24 14.70 3.90 2.24
N GLU A 25 15.93 3.42 2.30
CA GLU A 25 16.61 2.91 3.48
C GLU A 25 16.82 3.94 4.58
N ALA A 26 17.03 5.21 4.20
CA ALA A 26 17.30 6.27 5.16
C ALA A 26 16.05 6.63 5.99
N THR A 27 14.88 6.43 5.39
CA THR A 27 13.59 6.79 5.99
C THR A 27 12.71 5.59 6.31
N ALA A 28 13.14 4.38 5.93
CA ALA A 28 12.34 3.16 5.98
C ALA A 28 10.97 3.31 5.30
N THR A 29 10.93 4.03 4.17
CA THR A 29 9.71 4.28 3.40
C THR A 29 9.83 3.77 1.98
N VAL A 30 8.70 3.61 1.30
CA VAL A 30 8.68 3.33 -0.14
C VAL A 30 8.55 4.62 -0.91
N VAL A 31 9.43 4.81 -1.90
CA VAL A 31 9.38 5.93 -2.83
C VAL A 31 8.95 5.41 -4.19
N ILE A 32 7.79 5.88 -4.64
CA ILE A 32 7.26 5.65 -5.98
C ILE A 32 7.69 6.80 -6.88
N LYS A 33 8.23 6.46 -8.05
CA LYS A 33 8.55 7.44 -9.08
C LYS A 33 7.57 7.36 -10.25
N PHE A 34 7.16 8.54 -10.71
CA PHE A 34 6.36 8.73 -11.92
C PHE A 34 7.18 9.36 -13.05
N PRO A 35 6.84 9.14 -14.33
CA PRO A 35 7.50 9.73 -15.50
C PRO A 35 7.50 11.26 -15.48
N THR A 36 6.52 11.86 -14.80
CA THR A 36 6.40 13.31 -14.61
C THR A 36 7.48 13.90 -13.71
N GLY A 37 8.35 13.08 -13.11
CA GLY A 37 9.35 13.49 -12.12
C GLY A 37 8.76 13.69 -10.72
N VAL A 38 7.48 13.38 -10.53
CA VAL A 38 6.83 13.38 -9.21
C VAL A 38 7.29 12.14 -8.45
N PHE A 39 7.59 12.32 -7.16
CA PHE A 39 7.85 11.25 -6.22
C PHE A 39 6.72 11.19 -5.20
N ARG A 40 6.27 9.99 -4.86
CA ARG A 40 5.34 9.76 -3.76
C ARG A 40 6.00 8.86 -2.73
N VAL A 41 6.01 9.31 -1.48
CA VAL A 41 6.49 8.54 -0.34
C VAL A 41 5.31 7.84 0.31
N ILE A 42 5.47 6.55 0.61
CA ILE A 42 4.42 5.68 1.11
C ILE A 42 4.98 4.87 2.27
N GLU A 43 4.26 4.86 3.38
CA GLU A 43 4.55 3.96 4.49
C GLU A 43 3.72 2.68 4.39
N ALA A 44 4.13 1.62 5.09
CA ALA A 44 3.40 0.34 5.08
C ALA A 44 1.93 0.49 5.47
N LYS A 45 1.62 1.38 6.43
CA LYS A 45 0.24 1.68 6.87
C LYS A 45 -0.63 2.29 5.77
N ASP A 46 -0.02 2.94 4.78
CA ASP A 46 -0.72 3.57 3.67
C ASP A 46 -1.15 2.55 2.61
N LEU A 47 -0.63 1.32 2.65
CA LEU A 47 -1.04 0.24 1.74
C LEU A 47 -2.55 -0.04 1.82
N LEU A 48 -3.13 0.03 3.03
CA LEU A 48 -4.56 -0.20 3.23
C LEU A 48 -5.46 0.90 2.64
N LYS A 49 -4.89 2.04 2.24
CA LYS A 49 -5.62 3.14 1.59
C LYS A 49 -5.71 2.96 0.07
N PHE A 50 -4.98 2.00 -0.49
CA PHE A 50 -5.03 1.67 -1.91
C PHE A 50 -6.17 0.72 -2.23
N GLY A 51 -6.72 0.85 -3.43
CA GLY A 51 -7.66 -0.10 -4.00
C GLY A 51 -6.95 -1.34 -4.53
N GLU A 52 -7.76 -2.31 -4.99
CA GLU A 52 -7.29 -3.59 -5.54
C GLU A 52 -6.24 -3.38 -6.63
N ARG A 53 -6.54 -2.49 -7.59
CA ARG A 53 -5.71 -2.25 -8.77
C ARG A 53 -4.32 -1.76 -8.39
N GLU A 54 -4.23 -0.86 -7.42
CA GLU A 54 -2.94 -0.31 -6.95
C GLU A 54 -2.13 -1.36 -6.21
N ILE A 55 -2.75 -2.15 -5.33
CA ILE A 55 -2.08 -3.25 -4.63
C ILE A 55 -1.52 -4.27 -5.61
N HIS A 56 -2.29 -4.64 -6.63
CA HIS A 56 -1.82 -5.53 -7.69
C HIS A 56 -0.70 -4.91 -8.54
N THR A 57 -0.76 -3.60 -8.81
CA THR A 57 0.30 -2.88 -9.52
C THR A 57 1.62 -2.91 -8.73
N LEU A 58 1.56 -2.71 -7.42
CA LEU A 58 2.73 -2.79 -6.54
C LEU A 58 3.32 -4.21 -6.50
N ALA A 59 2.48 -5.24 -6.44
CA ALA A 59 2.91 -6.63 -6.43
C ALA A 59 3.60 -7.09 -7.72
N GLN A 60 3.28 -6.47 -8.86
CA GLN A 60 3.87 -6.81 -10.15
C GLN A 60 5.29 -6.27 -10.35
N HIS A 61 5.68 -5.25 -9.57
CA HIS A 61 6.98 -4.61 -9.71
C HIS A 61 7.91 -5.08 -8.59
N GLN A 62 9.09 -5.60 -8.95
CA GLN A 62 10.11 -5.95 -7.96
C GLN A 62 10.60 -4.68 -7.25
N ILE A 63 10.69 -4.76 -5.92
CA ILE A 63 11.30 -3.69 -5.13
C ILE A 63 12.79 -3.64 -5.45
N VAL A 64 13.29 -2.49 -5.87
CA VAL A 64 14.72 -2.29 -6.06
C VAL A 64 15.32 -1.82 -4.73
N VAL A 65 16.17 -2.66 -4.15
CA VAL A 65 16.95 -2.36 -2.95
C VAL A 65 18.40 -2.14 -3.39
N LYS A 66 19.04 -1.07 -2.91
CA LYS A 66 20.44 -0.77 -3.28
C LYS A 66 21.46 -1.35 -2.29
N ASN A 67 21.04 -1.64 -1.05
CA ASN A 67 21.91 -2.15 0.01
C ASN A 67 21.32 -3.40 0.66
N ASP A 68 22.13 -4.45 0.79
CA ASP A 68 21.69 -5.74 1.31
C ASP A 68 21.28 -5.68 2.79
N ILE A 69 21.76 -4.68 3.54
CA ILE A 69 21.47 -4.52 4.98
C ILE A 69 19.96 -4.36 5.26
N LEU A 70 19.22 -3.76 4.32
CA LEU A 70 17.80 -3.45 4.48
C LEU A 70 16.89 -4.27 3.56
N GLU A 71 17.45 -5.30 2.92
CA GLU A 71 16.71 -6.28 2.15
C GLU A 71 15.59 -6.93 2.98
N SER A 72 15.80 -7.13 4.28
CA SER A 72 14.77 -7.67 5.19
C SER A 72 13.56 -6.73 5.33
N ALA A 73 13.78 -5.43 5.48
CA ALA A 73 12.69 -4.45 5.60
C ALA A 73 11.92 -4.28 4.27
N ALA A 74 12.64 -4.31 3.16
CA ALA A 74 12.05 -4.36 1.82
C ALA A 74 11.19 -5.63 1.62
N LYS A 75 11.69 -6.80 2.06
CA LYS A 75 10.95 -8.07 2.04
C LYS A 75 9.70 -8.02 2.90
N GLU A 76 9.76 -7.42 4.08
CA GLU A 76 8.57 -7.21 4.94
C GLU A 76 7.50 -6.38 4.21
N PHE A 77 7.90 -5.32 3.51
CA PHE A 77 6.96 -4.51 2.71
C PHE A 77 6.30 -5.33 1.60
N THR A 78 7.08 -6.09 0.83
CA THR A 78 6.52 -6.98 -0.19
C THR A 78 5.64 -8.09 0.41
N SER A 79 5.98 -8.60 1.59
CA SER A 79 5.19 -9.60 2.31
C SER A 79 3.84 -9.03 2.75
N MET A 80 3.80 -7.78 3.20
CA MET A 80 2.55 -7.08 3.50
C MET A 80 1.65 -6.91 2.27
N ILE A 81 2.22 -6.58 1.10
CA ILE A 81 1.45 -6.52 -0.15
C ILE A 81 0.82 -7.89 -0.45
N VAL A 82 1.60 -8.98 -0.34
CA VAL A 82 1.11 -10.35 -0.55
C VAL A 82 0.00 -10.71 0.45
N GLU A 83 0.16 -10.33 1.71
CA GLU A 83 -0.86 -10.56 2.74
C GLU A 83 -2.15 -9.79 2.47
N ILE A 84 -2.06 -8.53 2.04
CA ILE A 84 -3.21 -7.72 1.64
C ILE A 84 -3.94 -8.37 0.46
N ILE A 85 -3.21 -8.91 -0.53
CA ILE A 85 -3.82 -9.64 -1.65
C ILE A 85 -4.54 -10.88 -1.16
N ASN A 86 -3.85 -11.73 -0.40
CA ASN A 86 -4.38 -13.02 0.07
C ASN A 86 -5.62 -12.86 0.96
N LYS A 87 -5.63 -11.83 1.81
CA LYS A 87 -6.73 -11.56 2.74
C LYS A 87 -7.77 -10.58 2.19
N LYS A 88 -7.57 -10.06 0.97
CA LYS A 88 -8.42 -9.04 0.34
C LYS A 88 -8.65 -7.82 1.27
N MET A 89 -7.56 -7.23 1.76
CA MET A 89 -7.59 -6.15 2.76
C MET A 89 -7.38 -4.74 2.18
N TRP A 90 -7.69 -4.52 0.90
CA TRP A 90 -7.57 -3.21 0.25
C TRP A 90 -8.81 -2.34 0.49
N SER A 91 -8.68 -1.04 0.22
CA SER A 91 -9.80 -0.10 0.26
C SER A 91 -10.91 -0.55 -0.69
N GLY A 92 -12.16 -0.57 -0.22
CA GLY A 92 -13.31 -1.04 -0.99
C GLY A 92 -13.52 -2.56 -0.97
N ALA A 93 -12.57 -3.36 -0.48
CA ALA A 93 -12.72 -4.83 -0.40
C ALA A 93 -13.87 -5.28 0.52
N MET A 94 -14.19 -4.47 1.54
CA MET A 94 -15.27 -4.76 2.49
C MET A 94 -16.63 -4.18 2.11
N GLU A 95 -16.77 -3.46 0.99
CA GLU A 95 -18.08 -2.96 0.54
C GLU A 95 -19.01 -4.08 0.03
N GLY A 96 -18.47 -5.28 -0.21
CA GLY A 96 -19.24 -6.50 -0.53
C GLY A 96 -19.31 -7.53 0.60
N SER A 97 -18.75 -7.24 1.78
CA SER A 97 -18.88 -8.10 2.95
C SER A 97 -19.66 -7.33 3.99
N ASP A 98 -20.89 -7.75 4.27
CA ASP A 98 -21.68 -7.30 5.42
C ASP A 98 -20.89 -7.56 6.72
N VAL A 99 -19.96 -6.67 7.04
CA VAL A 99 -19.46 -6.52 8.41
C VAL A 99 -20.56 -5.75 9.13
N LEU A 100 -21.60 -6.50 9.51
CA LEU A 100 -22.50 -6.13 10.60
C LEU A 100 -21.63 -5.85 11.82
N ILE A 101 -21.26 -4.58 12.00
CA ILE A 101 -20.75 -4.10 13.29
C ILE A 101 -21.97 -4.10 14.21
N ILE A 102 -22.22 -5.24 14.84
CA ILE A 102 -23.24 -5.40 15.87
C ILE A 102 -22.85 -4.47 17.03
N LYS A 103 -23.55 -3.35 17.17
CA LYS A 103 -23.58 -2.60 18.43
C LYS A 103 -24.29 -3.50 19.45
N LYS A 104 -23.56 -3.92 20.48
CA LYS A 104 -24.16 -4.54 21.66
C LYS A 104 -24.58 -3.41 22.61
N GLU A 105 -25.86 -3.38 22.94
CA GLU A 105 -26.51 -2.43 23.87
C GLU A 105 -25.93 -2.48 25.29
#